data_AF-A0A257F244-F1
#
_entry.id   AF-A0A257F244-F1
#
_cell.length_a   1.000
_cell.length_b   1.000
_cell.length_c   1.000
_cell.angle_alpha   90.00
_cell.angle_beta   90.00
_cell.angle_gamma   90.00
#
_symmetry.space_group_name_H-M   'P 1'
#
loop_
_entity.id
_entity.type
_entity.pdbx_description
1 polymer ?
#
loop_
_entity_poly.entity_id
_entity_poly.type
_entity_poly.pdbx_seq_one_letter_code
_entity_poly.pdbx_strand_id
1 'polypeptide(L)'
;MVSKKHWAPTASVEVGEVRQSETGAWVVSGRLAPNGTCPECGTSSRQRHGWRRRRIEDFPAQGQAVWIELRVCRWRCLNSDCRRRTFSDREGAVATPYARRTSRQAQLLGHMAHAAGGTPAERLLRRLGIRVSDDTILRQLLRAAQVVPPPAPPDPVRLTQAAAGARY
;
A
#
# COMPACT_ATOMS: atom_id res chain seq x y z
N MET A 1 -5.21 27.37 -8.21
CA MET A 1 -5.04 26.81 -6.86
C MET A 1 -5.33 25.32 -6.92
N VAL A 2 -4.33 24.45 -6.78
CA VAL A 2 -4.53 23.01 -6.99
C VAL A 2 -5.30 22.45 -5.77
N SER A 3 -6.46 21.82 -5.97
CA SER A 3 -7.37 21.40 -4.89
C SER A 3 -6.75 20.35 -3.95
N LYS A 4 -6.79 20.51 -2.62
CA LYS A 4 -6.20 19.55 -1.65
C LYS A 4 -6.51 18.07 -1.92
N LYS A 5 -7.65 17.76 -2.57
CA LYS A 5 -8.06 16.40 -2.94
C LYS A 5 -7.07 15.67 -3.86
N HIS A 6 -6.35 16.35 -4.76
CA HIS A 6 -5.44 15.65 -5.67
C HIS A 6 -4.15 15.16 -4.98
N TRP A 7 -3.82 15.70 -3.79
CA TRP A 7 -2.68 15.25 -2.98
C TRP A 7 -3.01 14.00 -2.15
N ALA A 8 -4.29 13.61 -2.05
CA ALA A 8 -4.68 12.44 -1.29
C ALA A 8 -4.26 11.17 -2.04
N PRO A 9 -3.45 10.27 -1.44
CA PRO A 9 -3.08 9.03 -2.10
C PRO A 9 -4.27 8.08 -2.28
N THR A 10 -5.28 8.18 -1.40
CA THR A 10 -6.56 7.47 -1.45
C THR A 10 -7.65 8.31 -0.79
N ALA A 11 -8.92 7.94 -0.99
CA ALA A 11 -10.07 8.62 -0.38
C ALA A 11 -10.10 8.54 1.17
N SER A 12 -9.38 7.60 1.79
CA SER A 12 -9.32 7.46 3.25
C SER A 12 -8.32 8.40 3.92
N VAL A 13 -7.55 9.16 3.15
CA VAL A 13 -6.59 10.13 3.65
C VAL A 13 -7.15 11.54 3.56
N GLU A 14 -7.36 12.14 4.72
CA GLU A 14 -7.64 13.57 4.83
C GLU A 14 -6.33 14.35 4.71
N VAL A 15 -6.22 15.19 3.68
CA VAL A 15 -5.05 16.04 3.44
C VAL A 15 -5.11 17.29 4.31
N GLY A 16 -4.05 17.55 5.06
CA GLY A 16 -3.88 18.75 5.87
C GLY A 16 -3.20 19.89 5.09
N GLU A 17 -1.99 20.21 5.52
CA GLU A 17 -1.06 21.12 4.87
C GLU A 17 -0.26 20.41 3.78
N VAL A 18 0.06 21.16 2.72
CA VAL A 18 1.01 20.80 1.68
C VAL A 18 2.06 21.90 1.62
N ARG A 19 3.32 21.53 1.75
CA ARG A 19 4.46 22.45 1.74
C ARG A 19 5.59 21.90 0.91
N GLN A 20 6.50 22.76 0.48
CA GLN A 20 7.79 22.33 -0.07
C GLN A 20 8.83 22.28 1.05
N SER A 21 9.73 21.30 1.02
CA SER A 21 10.94 21.30 1.83
C SER A 21 12.03 22.14 1.18
N GLU A 22 13.08 22.45 1.94
CA GLU A 22 14.26 23.17 1.45
C GLU A 22 14.92 22.51 0.23
N THR A 23 14.81 21.18 0.15
CA THR A 23 15.32 20.37 -0.98
C THR A 23 14.39 20.36 -2.21
N GLY A 24 13.28 21.11 -2.20
CA GLY A 24 12.30 21.18 -3.28
C GLY A 24 11.27 20.05 -3.31
N ALA A 25 11.39 19.04 -2.43
CA ALA A 25 10.40 17.97 -2.33
C ALA A 25 9.09 18.47 -1.71
N TRP A 26 7.96 17.96 -2.19
CA TRP A 26 6.67 18.21 -1.57
C TRP A 26 6.51 17.36 -0.32
N VAL A 27 5.97 17.95 0.74
CA VAL A 27 5.57 17.27 1.97
C VAL A 27 4.09 17.52 2.18
N VAL A 28 3.31 16.44 2.15
CA VAL A 28 1.87 16.43 2.35
C VAL A 28 1.58 15.84 3.71
N SER A 29 1.04 16.63 4.62
CA SER A 29 0.52 16.08 5.87
C SER A 29 -0.82 15.41 5.62
N GLY A 30 -0.98 14.19 6.15
CA GLY A 30 -2.20 13.40 5.97
C GLY A 30 -2.66 12.78 7.28
N ARG A 31 -3.96 12.54 7.42
CA ARG A 31 -4.55 11.78 8.53
C ARG A 31 -5.42 10.68 7.97
N LEU A 32 -5.33 9.48 8.54
CA LEU A 32 -6.31 8.44 8.27
C LEU A 32 -7.55 8.64 9.13
N ALA A 33 -8.71 8.37 8.54
CA ALA A 33 -9.96 8.26 9.27
C ALA A 33 -9.80 7.16 10.35
N PRO A 34 -10.04 7.48 11.64
CA PRO A 34 -9.93 6.51 12.72
C PRO A 34 -10.97 5.38 12.54
N ASN A 35 -10.56 4.12 12.57
CA ASN A 35 -11.45 2.96 12.42
C ASN A 35 -11.47 2.10 13.69
N GLY A 36 -10.31 1.90 14.33
CA GLY A 36 -10.25 1.23 15.64
C GLY A 36 -10.60 -0.26 15.62
N THR A 37 -10.64 -0.90 14.46
CA THR A 37 -10.90 -2.35 14.35
C THR A 37 -9.60 -3.15 14.51
N CYS A 38 -9.55 -4.03 15.51
CA CYS A 38 -8.38 -4.87 15.75
C CYS A 38 -8.11 -5.79 14.55
N PRO A 39 -6.89 -5.79 13.99
CA PRO A 39 -6.61 -6.59 12.80
C PRO A 39 -6.48 -8.09 13.06
N GLU A 40 -6.34 -8.53 14.32
CA GLU A 40 -6.25 -9.94 14.68
C GLU A 40 -7.61 -10.54 15.05
N CYS A 41 -8.36 -9.92 15.95
CA CYS A 41 -9.63 -10.48 16.46
C CYS A 41 -10.89 -9.76 15.93
N GLY A 42 -10.74 -8.69 15.14
CA GLY A 42 -11.87 -7.92 14.60
C GLY A 42 -12.60 -7.02 15.60
N THR A 43 -12.26 -7.07 16.90
CA THR A 43 -12.92 -6.25 17.92
C THR A 43 -12.72 -4.75 17.66
N SER A 44 -13.82 -4.02 17.58
CA SER A 44 -13.83 -2.54 17.52
C SER A 44 -13.41 -1.96 18.88
N SER A 45 -12.48 -1.00 18.85
CA SER A 45 -11.96 -0.32 20.02
C SER A 45 -12.22 1.18 19.94
N ARG A 46 -12.72 1.74 21.04
CA ARG A 46 -12.81 3.18 21.26
C ARG A 46 -11.67 3.71 22.13
N GLN A 47 -10.80 2.83 22.66
CA GLN A 47 -9.67 3.22 23.51
C GLN A 47 -8.47 3.63 22.67
N ARG A 48 -8.39 4.93 22.35
CA ARG A 48 -7.25 5.52 21.65
C ARG A 48 -6.02 5.54 22.58
N HIS A 49 -4.92 4.96 22.10
CA HIS A 49 -3.62 4.90 22.78
C HIS A 49 -2.63 5.97 22.30
N GLY A 50 -3.04 6.79 21.34
CA GLY A 50 -2.22 7.86 20.77
C GLY A 50 -2.22 7.80 19.25
N TRP A 51 -1.11 8.22 18.65
CA TRP A 51 -0.92 8.21 17.21
C TRP A 51 0.54 7.92 16.86
N ARG A 52 0.78 7.52 15.62
CA ARG A 52 2.13 7.42 15.03
C ARG A 52 2.18 8.21 13.73
N ARG A 53 3.36 8.69 13.37
CA ARG A 53 3.64 9.27 12.05
C ARG A 53 4.36 8.23 11.19
N ARG A 54 3.93 8.10 9.94
CA ARG A 54 4.64 7.37 8.89
C ARG A 54 4.98 8.35 7.78
N ARG A 55 6.24 8.36 7.35
CA ARG A 55 6.66 9.06 6.14
C ARG A 55 6.77 8.05 5.02
N ILE A 56 5.98 8.26 3.96
CA ILE A 56 5.93 7.39 2.78
C ILE A 56 6.09 8.22 1.51
N GLU A 57 6.87 7.72 0.57
CA GLU A 57 7.03 8.34 -0.74
C GLU A 57 5.79 8.07 -1.61
N ASP A 58 5.41 9.03 -2.42
CA ASP A 58 4.27 8.93 -3.34
C ASP A 58 4.66 9.47 -4.73
N PHE A 59 3.72 9.46 -5.67
CA PHE A 59 3.98 9.95 -7.03
C PHE A 59 4.58 11.36 -7.04
N PRO A 60 5.58 11.60 -7.89
CA PRO A 60 6.22 12.88 -8.00
C PRO A 60 5.21 13.92 -8.49
N ALA A 61 5.41 15.17 -8.06
CA ALA A 61 4.64 16.30 -8.50
C ALA A 61 5.60 17.37 -9.03
N GLN A 62 5.38 17.81 -10.27
CA GLN A 62 6.22 18.82 -10.94
C GLN A 62 7.71 18.39 -11.00
N GLY A 63 7.94 17.10 -11.25
CA GLY A 63 9.29 16.51 -11.29
C GLY A 63 10.00 16.41 -9.94
N GLN A 64 9.33 16.79 -8.84
CA GLN A 64 9.86 16.71 -7.48
C GLN A 64 9.25 15.54 -6.71
N ALA A 65 10.04 14.95 -5.82
CA ALA A 65 9.56 13.88 -4.94
C ALA A 65 8.43 14.37 -4.04
N VAL A 66 7.48 13.49 -3.73
CA VAL A 66 6.37 13.77 -2.81
C VAL A 66 6.46 12.82 -1.62
N TRP A 67 6.45 13.38 -0.42
CA TRP A 67 6.39 12.64 0.84
C TRP A 67 5.05 12.88 1.51
N ILE A 68 4.34 11.80 1.83
CA ILE A 68 3.16 11.84 2.69
C ILE A 68 3.60 11.60 4.13
N GLU A 69 3.40 12.59 5.00
CA GLU A 69 3.52 12.45 6.45
C GLU A 69 2.16 12.05 7.04
N LEU A 70 1.92 10.75 7.06
CA LEU A 70 0.65 10.16 7.46
C LEU A 70 0.59 9.95 8.98
N ARG A 71 -0.38 10.60 9.63
CA ARG A 71 -0.74 10.35 11.03
C ARG A 71 -1.81 9.27 11.10
N VAL A 72 -1.51 8.22 11.86
CA VAL A 72 -2.36 7.04 12.04
C VAL A 72 -2.67 6.87 13.52
N CYS A 73 -3.94 6.65 13.90
CA CYS A 73 -4.26 6.41 15.31
C CYS A 73 -3.71 5.07 15.79
N ARG A 74 -3.35 5.03 17.07
CA ARG A 74 -3.03 3.81 17.81
C ARG A 74 -4.16 3.53 18.79
N TRP A 75 -4.48 2.26 18.97
CA TRP A 75 -5.60 1.77 19.78
C TRP A 75 -5.14 0.68 20.74
N ARG A 76 -5.86 0.51 21.85
CA ARG A 76 -5.78 -0.70 22.69
C ARG A 76 -6.85 -1.68 22.27
N CYS A 77 -6.52 -2.96 22.15
CA CYS A 77 -7.53 -3.99 21.94
C CYS A 77 -8.33 -4.20 23.23
N LEU A 78 -9.67 -4.25 23.11
CA LEU A 78 -10.57 -4.46 24.24
C LEU A 78 -10.83 -5.94 24.53
N ASN A 79 -10.44 -6.83 23.62
CA ASN A 79 -10.54 -8.27 23.83
C ASN A 79 -9.37 -8.76 24.70
N SER A 80 -9.68 -9.22 25.92
CA SER A 80 -8.72 -9.76 26.90
C SER A 80 -7.99 -11.01 26.40
N ASP A 81 -8.61 -11.79 25.51
CA ASP A 81 -8.06 -13.05 25.00
C ASP A 81 -7.23 -12.83 23.73
N CYS A 82 -7.27 -11.62 23.15
CA CYS A 82 -6.47 -11.28 21.99
C CYS A 82 -4.99 -11.07 22.38
N ARG A 83 -4.10 -11.76 21.66
CA ARG A 83 -2.64 -11.61 21.80
C ARG A 83 -2.18 -10.18 21.50
N ARG A 84 -2.81 -9.50 20.54
CA ARG A 84 -2.52 -8.10 20.20
C ARG A 84 -3.16 -7.12 21.17
N ARG A 85 -2.34 -6.55 22.06
CA ARG A 85 -2.78 -5.53 23.03
C ARG A 85 -2.89 -4.12 22.45
N THR A 86 -2.06 -3.75 21.48
CA THR A 86 -2.15 -2.47 20.78
C THR A 86 -2.03 -2.64 19.28
N PHE A 87 -2.68 -1.78 18.51
CA PHE A 87 -2.63 -1.78 17.05
C PHE A 87 -2.79 -0.37 16.50
N SER A 88 -2.57 -0.21 15.19
CA SER A 88 -2.82 1.03 14.46
C SER A 88 -3.93 0.83 13.43
N ASP A 89 -4.59 1.91 13.03
CA ASP A 89 -5.53 1.84 11.90
C ASP A 89 -4.86 1.25 10.66
N ARG A 90 -5.63 0.47 9.90
CA ARG A 90 -5.15 -0.14 8.66
C ARG A 90 -4.98 0.94 7.60
N GLU A 91 -3.73 1.11 7.18
CA GLU A 91 -3.36 1.97 6.05
C GLU A 91 -3.33 1.20 4.71
N GLY A 92 -3.93 0.00 4.62
CA GLY A 92 -3.70 -0.94 3.53
C GLY A 92 -4.01 -0.40 2.12
N ALA A 93 -5.01 0.46 1.99
CA ALA A 93 -5.30 1.15 0.74
C ALA A 93 -4.18 2.12 0.32
N VAL A 94 -3.49 2.73 1.29
CA VAL A 94 -2.41 3.70 1.07
C VAL A 94 -1.07 2.99 0.88
N ALA A 95 -0.70 2.10 1.80
CA ALA A 95 0.56 1.38 1.82
C ALA A 95 0.46 0.14 2.71
N THR A 96 1.19 -0.93 2.38
CA THR A 96 1.31 -2.08 3.28
C THR A 96 2.04 -1.70 4.59
N PRO A 97 1.90 -2.50 5.66
CA PRO A 97 2.69 -2.30 6.88
C PRO A 97 4.18 -2.20 6.55
N TYR A 98 4.86 -1.24 7.19
CA TYR A 98 6.30 -0.96 7.02
C TYR A 98 6.77 -0.50 5.63
N ALA A 99 5.92 -0.50 4.60
CA ALA A 99 6.27 0.05 3.30
C ALA A 99 6.72 1.52 3.39
N ARG A 100 7.76 1.87 2.62
CA ARG A 100 8.27 3.25 2.56
C ARG A 100 7.65 4.04 1.39
N ARG A 101 6.71 3.44 0.67
CA ARG A 101 6.07 3.97 -0.54
C ARG A 101 4.58 3.68 -0.53
N THR A 102 3.79 4.50 -1.21
CA THR A 102 2.37 4.19 -1.45
C THR A 102 2.24 2.94 -2.33
N SER A 103 1.16 2.19 -2.14
CA SER A 103 0.85 1.00 -2.94
C SER A 103 0.79 1.33 -4.43
N ARG A 104 0.25 2.51 -4.80
CA ARG A 104 0.19 2.99 -6.19
C ARG A 104 1.58 3.27 -6.79
N GLN A 105 2.51 3.86 -6.02
CA GLN A 105 3.88 4.06 -6.49
C GLN A 105 4.61 2.73 -6.62
N ALA A 106 4.39 1.79 -5.69
CA ALA A 106 4.95 0.45 -5.75
C ALA A 106 4.44 -0.34 -6.97
N GLN A 107 3.18 -0.15 -7.37
CA GLN A 107 2.63 -0.73 -8.62
C GLN A 107 3.30 -0.13 -9.86
N LEU A 108 3.47 1.19 -9.93
CA LEU A 108 4.20 1.85 -11.03
C LEU A 108 5.61 1.28 -11.20
N LEU A 109 6.34 1.10 -10.09
CA LEU A 109 7.66 0.46 -10.10
C LEU A 109 7.59 -0.95 -10.71
N GLY A 110 6.59 -1.75 -10.34
CA GLY A 110 6.38 -3.08 -10.91
C GLY A 110 6.13 -3.06 -12.42
N HIS A 111 5.30 -2.12 -12.89
CA HIS A 111 5.05 -1.96 -14.33
C HIS A 111 6.30 -1.53 -15.10
N MET A 112 7.07 -0.57 -14.56
CA MET A 112 8.33 -0.14 -15.15
C MET A 112 9.36 -1.26 -15.16
N ALA A 113 9.44 -2.04 -14.07
CA ALA A 113 10.31 -3.21 -13.98
C ALA A 113 9.97 -4.26 -15.04
N HIS A 114 8.68 -4.56 -15.20
CA HIS A 114 8.19 -5.53 -16.17
C HIS A 114 8.45 -5.07 -17.61
N ALA A 115 8.26 -3.79 -17.90
CA ALA A 115 8.40 -3.24 -19.25
C ALA A 115 9.87 -3.00 -19.65
N ALA A 116 10.72 -2.56 -18.71
CA ALA A 116 12.05 -2.02 -19.02
C ALA A 116 13.19 -2.68 -18.23
N GLY A 117 12.91 -3.60 -17.31
CA GLY A 117 13.92 -4.22 -16.43
C GLY A 117 14.37 -3.31 -15.29
N GLY A 118 15.55 -3.57 -14.71
CA GLY A 118 16.08 -2.82 -13.56
C GLY A 118 16.65 -1.45 -13.92
N THR A 119 17.89 -1.42 -14.44
CA THR A 119 18.64 -0.19 -14.72
C THR A 119 17.94 0.76 -15.72
N PRO A 120 17.32 0.29 -16.82
CA PRO A 120 16.59 1.19 -17.71
C PRO A 120 15.38 1.84 -17.01
N ALA A 121 14.63 1.08 -16.21
CA ALA A 121 13.53 1.62 -15.41
C ALA A 121 14.01 2.63 -14.37
N GLU A 122 15.15 2.39 -13.70
CA GLU A 122 15.74 3.37 -12.77
C GLU A 122 16.01 4.70 -13.48
N ARG A 123 16.63 4.68 -14.66
CA ARG A 123 16.93 5.91 -15.41
C ARG A 123 15.66 6.67 -15.80
N LEU A 124 14.62 5.96 -16.22
CA LEU A 124 13.33 6.55 -16.57
C LEU A 124 12.62 7.14 -15.34
N LEU A 125 12.54 6.39 -14.25
CA LEU A 125 11.92 6.83 -12.99
C LEU A 125 12.64 8.04 -12.40
N ARG A 126 13.97 8.10 -12.51
CA ARG A 126 14.76 9.26 -12.08
C ARG A 126 14.35 10.53 -12.84
N ARG A 127 14.09 10.44 -14.15
CA ARG A 127 13.62 11.59 -14.95
C ARG A 127 12.20 12.04 -14.57
N LEU A 128 11.39 11.13 -14.02
CA LEU A 128 10.06 11.45 -13.51
C LEU A 128 10.10 12.05 -12.09
N GLY A 129 11.26 12.07 -11.42
CA GLY A 129 11.39 12.55 -10.04
C GLY A 129 11.26 11.45 -8.97
N ILE A 130 11.27 10.17 -9.36
CA ILE A 130 11.25 9.02 -8.44
C ILE A 130 12.67 8.47 -8.31
N ARG A 131 13.24 8.51 -7.10
CA ARG A 131 14.61 8.05 -6.85
C ARG A 131 14.61 6.66 -6.23
N VAL A 132 14.77 5.64 -7.08
CA VAL A 132 14.81 4.23 -6.68
C VAL A 132 15.92 3.51 -7.42
N SER A 133 16.60 2.58 -6.75
CA SER A 133 17.62 1.74 -7.38
C SER A 133 17.00 0.62 -8.22
N ASP A 134 17.73 0.15 -9.23
CA ASP A 134 17.42 -1.08 -9.96
C ASP A 134 17.11 -2.28 -9.05
N ASP A 135 17.88 -2.52 -7.99
CA ASP A 135 17.61 -3.56 -6.99
C ASP A 135 16.24 -3.40 -6.33
N THR A 136 15.82 -2.17 -6.08
CA THR A 136 14.50 -1.89 -5.51
C THR A 136 13.39 -2.17 -6.52
N ILE A 137 13.63 -1.84 -7.78
CA ILE A 137 12.72 -2.10 -8.91
C ILE A 137 12.56 -3.62 -9.12
N LEU A 138 13.66 -4.36 -9.21
CA LEU A 138 13.65 -5.82 -9.39
C LEU A 138 13.03 -6.54 -8.20
N ARG A 139 13.32 -6.11 -6.96
CA ARG A 139 12.64 -6.64 -5.78
C ARG A 139 11.14 -6.42 -5.83
N GLN A 140 10.69 -5.29 -6.35
CA GLN A 140 9.26 -5.01 -6.50
C GLN A 140 8.60 -5.89 -7.55
N LEU A 141 9.29 -6.16 -8.66
CA LEU A 141 8.84 -7.11 -9.68
C LEU A 141 8.71 -8.53 -9.09
N LEU A 142 9.73 -9.01 -8.37
CA LEU A 142 9.72 -10.34 -7.75
C LEU A 142 8.60 -10.47 -6.71
N ARG A 143 8.35 -9.43 -5.91
CA ARG A 143 7.22 -9.41 -4.97
C ARG A 143 5.86 -9.47 -5.68
N ALA A 144 5.73 -8.80 -6.83
CA ALA A 144 4.50 -8.85 -7.62
C ALA A 144 4.29 -10.23 -8.26
N ALA A 145 5.37 -10.89 -8.72
CA ALA A 145 5.32 -12.23 -9.29
C ALA A 145 5.02 -13.33 -8.26
N GLN A 146 5.34 -13.11 -6.98
CA GLN A 146 5.01 -14.02 -5.87
C GLN A 146 3.53 -14.00 -5.49
N VAL A 147 2.70 -13.13 -6.10
CA VAL A 147 1.25 -13.22 -5.98
C VAL A 147 0.78 -14.41 -6.80
N VAL A 148 0.63 -15.56 -6.13
CA VAL A 148 0.09 -16.78 -6.74
C VAL A 148 -1.32 -16.47 -7.27
N PRO A 149 -1.60 -16.65 -8.57
CA PRO A 149 -2.96 -16.50 -9.08
C PRO A 149 -3.87 -17.48 -8.34
N PRO A 150 -5.14 -17.14 -8.07
CA PRO A 150 -6.08 -18.08 -7.49
C PRO A 150 -6.05 -19.37 -8.33
N PRO A 151 -6.11 -20.56 -7.68
CA PRO A 151 -6.08 -21.82 -8.41
C PRO A 151 -7.16 -21.77 -9.49
N ALA A 152 -6.78 -22.18 -10.71
CA ALA A 152 -7.72 -22.23 -11.82
C ALA A 152 -8.96 -23.03 -11.37
N PRO A 153 -10.18 -22.58 -11.74
CA PRO A 153 -11.39 -23.36 -11.46
C PRO A 153 -11.20 -24.78 -12.00
N PRO A 154 -11.70 -25.81 -11.29
CA PRO A 154 -11.53 -27.19 -11.73
C PRO A 154 -12.08 -27.36 -13.14
N ASP A 155 -11.30 -28.02 -13.98
CA ASP A 155 -11.61 -28.28 -15.39
C ASP A 155 -13.00 -28.96 -15.50
N PRO A 156 -13.98 -28.35 -16.19
CA PRO A 156 -15.36 -28.88 -16.25
C PRO A 156 -15.42 -30.25 -16.93
N VAL A 157 -14.38 -30.64 -17.67
CA VAL A 157 -14.29 -31.89 -18.43
C VAL A 157 -14.05 -33.11 -17.53
N ARG A 158 -13.55 -32.95 -16.29
CA ARG A 158 -13.33 -34.09 -15.38
C ARG A 158 -14.56 -34.54 -14.58
N LEU A 159 -15.65 -33.78 -14.60
CA LEU A 159 -16.88 -34.13 -13.86
C LEU A 159 -17.80 -35.09 -14.63
N THR A 160 -17.64 -35.23 -15.94
CA THR A 160 -18.50 -36.10 -16.76
C THR A 160 -18.00 -37.56 -16.86
N GLN A 161 -16.75 -37.85 -16.49
CA GLN A 161 -16.23 -39.23 -16.50
C GLN A 161 -16.46 -39.99 -15.18
N ALA A 162 -16.72 -39.31 -14.07
CA ALA A 162 -16.99 -39.96 -12.77
C ALA A 162 -18.44 -40.47 -12.63
N ALA A 163 -19.37 -40.04 -13.49
CA ALA A 163 -20.78 -40.42 -13.41
C ALA A 163 -21.18 -41.64 -14.28
N ALA A 164 -20.25 -42.21 -15.05
CA ALA A 164 -20.54 -43.29 -16.01
C ALA A 164 -20.18 -44.71 -15.52
N GLY A 165 -19.85 -44.89 -14.23
CA GLY A 165 -19.31 -46.15 -13.69
C GLY A 165 -20.18 -46.89 -12.67
N ALA A 166 -21.49 -46.61 -12.60
CA ALA A 166 -22.38 -47.27 -11.64
C ALA A 166 -23.70 -47.73 -12.27
N ARG A 167 -23.62 -48.64 -13.25
CA ARG A 167 -24.72 -49.55 -13.62
C ARG A 167 -24.11 -50.85 -14.12
N TYR A 168 -24.08 -51.85 -13.24
CA TYR A 168 -24.71 -53.18 -13.34
C TYR A 168 -24.26 -54.02 -12.16
#